data_AF-A0A8J2JX35-F1
#
_entry.id   AF-A0A8J2JX35-F1
#
_cell.length_a   1.000
_cell.length_b   1.000
_cell.length_c   1.000
_cell.angle_alpha   90.00
_cell.angle_beta   90.00
_cell.angle_gamma   90.00
#
_symmetry.space_group_name_H-M   'P 1'
#
loop_
_entity.id
_entity.type
_entity.pdbx_description
1 polymer ?
#
loop_
_entity_poly.entity_id
_entity_poly.type
_entity_poly.pdbx_seq_one_letter_code
_entity_poly.pdbx_strand_id
1 'polypeptide(L)'
;CAKIQFRRVCIIFCRRTKPKGLVDLGCAYLYPLHDTFFEKPFCFQLVERALPCLATVSYLCAPSNEELQDWIGILKPLCVPQMARAPKIARLRELRCLSLGILEAHRLPYKLVPNPMCILSLNQVKVARTKVKTGYDPVWDEEFVLE
;
A
#
# COMPACT_ATOMS: atom_id res chain seq x y z
N CYS A 1 -16.43 -9.30 -4.71
CA CYS A 1 -17.35 -9.06 -3.58
C CYS A 1 -16.70 -9.52 -2.28
N ALA A 2 -15.90 -8.67 -1.63
CA ALA A 2 -15.41 -9.04 -0.30
C ALA A 2 -16.57 -9.02 0.70
N LYS A 3 -16.64 -10.01 1.59
CA LYS A 3 -17.58 -10.04 2.73
C LYS A 3 -16.74 -10.01 4.01
N ILE A 4 -17.13 -9.16 4.96
CA ILE A 4 -16.51 -9.11 6.29
C ILE A 4 -17.33 -10.01 7.20
N GLN A 5 -16.70 -11.00 7.82
CA GLN A 5 -17.36 -11.85 8.81
C GLN A 5 -16.36 -12.13 9.95
N PHE A 6 -16.72 -11.82 11.20
CA PHE A 6 -15.91 -12.06 12.40
C PHE A 6 -14.43 -11.62 12.29
N ARG A 7 -14.17 -10.32 12.13
CA ARG A 7 -12.81 -9.73 12.00
C ARG A 7 -11.95 -10.31 10.87
N ARG A 8 -12.56 -11.03 9.92
CA ARG A 8 -11.89 -11.58 8.76
C ARG A 8 -12.47 -10.98 7.49
N VAL A 9 -11.60 -10.47 6.63
CA VAL A 9 -11.99 -10.11 5.26
C VAL A 9 -11.96 -11.38 4.43
N CYS A 10 -13.15 -11.90 4.09
CA CYS A 10 -13.29 -12.95 3.10
C CYS A 10 -13.31 -12.29 1.72
N ILE A 11 -12.22 -12.39 0.97
CA ILE A 11 -12.21 -11.98 -0.45
C ILE A 11 -12.99 -13.04 -1.24
N ILE A 12 -14.30 -12.81 -1.40
CA ILE A 12 -15.19 -13.66 -2.17
C ILE A 12 -15.30 -13.08 -3.60
N PHE A 13 -14.65 -13.72 -4.57
CA PHE A 13 -15.02 -13.48 -5.96
C PHE A 13 -16.41 -14.08 -6.18
N CYS A 14 -17.34 -13.31 -6.77
CA CYS A 14 -18.80 -13.48 -6.80
C CYS A 14 -19.34 -14.81 -7.39
N ARG A 15 -18.48 -15.81 -7.61
CA ARG A 15 -18.78 -17.12 -8.18
C ARG A 15 -18.36 -18.33 -7.32
N ARG A 16 -17.81 -18.14 -6.11
CA ARG A 16 -17.43 -19.28 -5.22
C ARG A 16 -17.83 -19.02 -3.77
N THR A 17 -18.42 -20.02 -3.12
CA THR A 17 -18.87 -19.97 -1.70
C THR A 17 -17.73 -20.13 -0.70
N LYS A 18 -16.56 -20.62 -1.14
CA LYS A 18 -15.36 -20.81 -0.29
C LYS A 18 -14.45 -19.58 -0.42
N PRO A 19 -14.10 -18.89 0.67
CA PRO A 19 -13.16 -17.78 0.62
C PRO A 19 -11.79 -18.29 0.15
N LYS A 20 -11.17 -17.59 -0.81
CA LYS A 20 -9.83 -17.96 -1.32
C LYS A 20 -8.72 -17.71 -0.29
N GLY A 21 -8.98 -16.81 0.66
CA GLY A 21 -8.06 -16.45 1.72
C GLY A 21 -8.83 -15.73 2.82
N LEU A 22 -8.27 -15.78 4.02
CA LEU A 22 -8.75 -15.09 5.22
C LEU A 22 -7.64 -14.15 5.65
N VAL A 23 -7.97 -12.88 5.90
CA VAL A 23 -7.06 -11.91 6.51
C VAL A 23 -7.52 -11.68 7.94
N ASP A 24 -6.66 -11.91 8.93
CA ASP A 24 -6.94 -11.56 10.31
C ASP A 24 -6.69 -10.07 10.54
N LEU A 25 -7.77 -9.29 10.67
CA LEU A 25 -7.66 -7.85 10.90
C LEU A 25 -7.03 -7.53 12.26
N GLY A 26 -7.11 -8.43 13.25
CA GLY A 26 -6.45 -8.27 14.54
C GLY A 26 -4.91 -8.30 14.48
N CYS A 27 -4.33 -8.67 13.34
CA CYS A 27 -2.90 -8.59 13.06
C CYS A 27 -2.59 -7.82 11.77
N ALA A 28 -3.57 -7.10 11.21
CA ALA A 28 -3.41 -6.35 9.97
C ALA A 28 -3.35 -4.84 10.19
N TYR A 29 -2.64 -4.17 9.29
CA TYR A 29 -2.55 -2.72 9.20
C TYR A 29 -3.12 -2.29 7.85
N LEU A 30 -3.94 -1.25 7.87
CA LEU A 30 -4.54 -0.66 6.68
C LEU A 30 -3.67 0.51 6.22
N TYR A 31 -3.26 0.53 4.95
CA TYR A 31 -2.54 1.64 4.35
C TYR A 31 -3.25 2.13 3.10
N PRO A 32 -3.39 3.46 2.91
CA PRO A 32 -3.74 4.02 1.62
C PRO A 32 -2.63 3.69 0.61
N LEU A 33 -3.01 3.64 -0.67
CA LEU A 33 -2.08 3.42 -1.77
C LEU A 33 -2.22 4.57 -2.75
N HIS A 34 -1.09 5.10 -3.23
CA HIS A 34 -1.11 6.16 -4.22
C HIS A 34 -1.57 5.61 -5.58
N ASP A 35 -2.33 6.42 -6.33
CA ASP A 35 -2.95 6.01 -7.60
C ASP A 35 -1.92 5.54 -8.64
N THR A 36 -0.69 6.07 -8.58
CA THR A 36 0.41 5.67 -9.47
C THR A 36 0.89 4.24 -9.24
N PHE A 37 0.61 3.64 -8.07
CA PHE A 37 1.09 2.30 -7.75
C PHE A 37 0.50 1.22 -8.66
N PHE A 38 -0.78 1.32 -9.00
CA PHE A 38 -1.45 0.44 -9.95
C PHE A 38 -2.01 1.17 -11.18
N GLU A 39 -1.72 2.46 -11.33
CA GLU A 39 -2.34 3.33 -12.33
C GLU A 39 -3.87 3.29 -12.22
N LYS A 40 -4.36 3.19 -10.98
CA LYS A 40 -5.78 2.99 -10.67
C LYS A 40 -6.14 3.72 -9.37
N PRO A 41 -7.22 4.52 -9.39
CA PRO A 41 -7.67 5.22 -8.19
C PRO A 41 -8.32 4.26 -7.19
N PHE A 42 -8.51 4.77 -5.97
CA PHE A 42 -9.27 4.12 -4.90
C PHE A 42 -8.70 2.77 -4.48
N CYS A 43 -7.37 2.67 -4.53
CA CYS A 43 -6.64 1.49 -4.09
C CYS A 43 -6.18 1.64 -2.64
N PHE A 44 -6.16 0.54 -1.91
CA PHE A 44 -5.63 0.46 -0.57
C PHE A 44 -5.05 -0.94 -0.33
N GLN A 45 -4.26 -1.09 0.72
CA GLN A 45 -3.63 -2.36 1.05
C GLN A 45 -3.85 -2.73 2.52
N LEU A 46 -4.00 -4.03 2.74
CA LEU A 46 -3.98 -4.65 4.06
C LEU A 46 -2.68 -5.43 4.20
N VAL A 47 -1.90 -5.08 5.23
CA VAL A 47 -0.64 -5.73 5.56
C VAL A 47 -0.84 -6.53 6.83
N GLU A 48 -1.02 -7.84 6.70
CA GLU A 48 -1.12 -8.78 7.82
C GLU A 48 0.28 -9.20 8.28
N ARG A 49 0.56 -9.04 9.57
CA ARG A 49 1.83 -9.44 10.21
C ARG A 49 1.58 -10.39 11.37
N ALA A 50 1.14 -11.60 11.05
CA ALA A 50 0.93 -12.66 12.04
C ALA A 50 2.26 -13.24 12.58
N LEU A 51 3.34 -13.21 11.79
CA LEU A 51 4.67 -13.70 12.17
C LEU A 51 5.75 -12.62 11.96
N PRO A 52 6.83 -12.60 12.76
CA PRO A 52 7.85 -11.53 12.73
C PRO A 52 8.54 -11.30 11.38
N CYS A 53 8.60 -12.32 10.53
CA CYS A 53 9.29 -12.29 9.24
C CYS A 53 8.38 -12.55 8.03
N LEU A 54 7.08 -12.78 8.26
CA LEU A 54 6.13 -13.06 7.20
C LEU A 54 5.01 -12.01 7.23
N ALA A 55 4.97 -11.21 6.17
CA ALA A 55 3.90 -10.26 5.95
C ALA A 55 3.10 -10.68 4.72
N THR A 56 1.79 -10.85 4.88
CA THR A 56 0.87 -11.05 3.75
C THR A 56 0.31 -9.70 3.36
N VAL A 57 0.57 -9.27 2.13
CA VAL A 57 0.03 -8.01 1.60
C VAL A 57 -1.12 -8.30 0.65
N SER A 58 -2.29 -7.75 0.95
CA SER A 58 -3.49 -7.84 0.11
C SER A 58 -3.81 -6.45 -0.45
N TYR A 59 -3.81 -6.32 -1.76
CA TYR A 59 -4.22 -5.09 -2.44
C TYR A 59 -5.69 -5.16 -2.82
N LEU A 60 -6.42 -4.10 -2.52
CA LEU A 60 -7.85 -3.97 -2.74
C LEU A 60 -8.11 -2.66 -3.46
N CYS A 61 -9.18 -2.63 -4.25
CA CYS A 61 -9.60 -1.45 -4.98
C CYS A 61 -11.12 -1.36 -4.94
N ALA A 62 -11.62 -0.19 -4.59
CA ALA A 62 -13.04 0.15 -4.64
C ALA A 62 -13.40 0.75 -6.02
N PRO A 63 -14.64 0.61 -6.48
CA PRO A 63 -15.08 1.21 -7.75
C PRO A 63 -15.31 2.72 -7.65
N SER A 64 -15.53 3.26 -6.45
CA SER A 64 -15.77 4.70 -6.20
C SER A 64 -15.07 5.16 -4.92
N ASN A 65 -14.91 6.48 -4.76
CA ASN A 65 -14.40 7.08 -3.53
C ASN A 65 -15.33 6.83 -2.33
N GLU A 66 -16.64 6.83 -2.53
CA GLU A 66 -17.63 6.56 -1.48
C GLU A 66 -17.46 5.15 -0.92
N GLU A 67 -17.39 4.14 -1.80
CA GLU A 67 -17.15 2.76 -1.38
C GLU A 67 -15.78 2.61 -0.70
N LEU A 68 -14.75 3.32 -1.17
CA LEU A 68 -13.44 3.34 -0.51
C LEU A 68 -13.56 3.83 0.93
N GLN A 69 -14.22 4.96 1.15
CA GLN A 69 -14.40 5.51 2.50
C GLN A 69 -15.21 4.58 3.39
N ASP A 70 -16.25 3.93 2.86
CA ASP A 70 -17.01 2.92 3.58
C ASP A 70 -16.13 1.72 3.98
N TRP A 71 -15.33 1.20 3.05
CA TRP A 71 -14.37 0.13 3.32
C TRP A 71 -13.36 0.55 4.40
N ILE A 72 -12.78 1.74 4.30
CA ILE A 72 -11.84 2.27 5.28
C ILE A 72 -12.54 2.43 6.65
N GLY A 73 -13.74 2.99 6.67
CA GLY A 73 -14.53 3.21 7.89
C GLY A 73 -14.84 1.93 8.64
N ILE A 74 -15.10 0.83 7.92
CA ILE A 74 -15.38 -0.48 8.52
C ILE A 74 -14.08 -1.22 8.91
N LEU A 75 -13.05 -1.18 8.07
CA LEU A 75 -11.82 -1.94 8.29
C LEU A 75 -10.89 -1.31 9.32
N LYS A 76 -10.73 0.01 9.30
CA LYS A 76 -9.84 0.76 10.19
C LYS A 76 -10.03 0.45 11.68
N PRO A 77 -11.26 0.41 12.24
CA PRO A 77 -11.45 0.07 13.66
C PRO A 77 -11.21 -1.42 13.99
N LEU A 78 -11.22 -2.29 12.98
CA LEU A 78 -10.96 -3.72 13.15
C LEU A 78 -9.47 -4.07 13.04
N CYS A 79 -8.68 -3.18 12.43
CA CYS A 79 -7.23 -3.31 12.26
C CYS A 79 -6.47 -2.99 13.56
N VAL A 80 -5.22 -3.46 13.66
CA VAL A 80 -4.33 -3.05 14.75
C VAL A 80 -4.11 -1.54 14.66
N PRO A 81 -4.23 -0.79 15.77
CA PRO A 81 -3.85 0.61 15.79
C PRO A 81 -2.41 0.74 15.34
N GLN A 82 -2.17 1.52 14.30
CA GLN A 82 -0.84 1.70 13.69
C GLN A 82 0.21 2.19 14.70
N MET A 83 -0.24 2.76 15.84
CA MET A 83 0.57 3.25 16.95
C MET A 83 0.90 2.21 18.03
N ALA A 84 0.32 1.01 18.02
CA ALA A 84 0.43 0.07 19.14
C ALA A 84 1.84 -0.54 19.35
N ARG A 85 2.72 -0.45 18.33
CA ARG A 85 4.08 -1.01 18.36
C ARG A 85 5.16 -0.05 17.87
N ALA A 86 4.84 1.24 17.71
CA ALA A 86 5.83 2.21 17.28
C ALA A 86 6.96 2.30 18.35
N PRO A 87 8.24 2.19 17.97
CA PRO A 87 9.33 2.45 18.89
C PRO A 87 9.14 3.86 19.45
N LYS A 88 9.33 4.03 20.76
CA LYS A 88 9.27 5.33 21.46
C LYS A 88 10.42 6.24 21.03
N ILE A 89 10.48 6.61 19.75
CA ILE A 89 11.38 7.65 19.26
C ILE A 89 10.74 8.96 19.72
N ALA A 90 11.26 9.50 20.83
CA ALA A 90 10.63 10.51 21.67
C ALA A 90 10.35 11.90 21.03
N ARG A 91 10.51 12.07 19.71
CA ARG A 91 10.52 13.41 19.06
C ARG A 91 9.68 13.58 17.80
N LEU A 92 9.14 12.51 17.19
CA LEU A 92 8.24 12.63 16.03
C LEU A 92 6.84 12.18 16.45
N ARG A 93 5.96 13.15 16.72
CA ARG A 93 4.60 12.90 17.22
C ARG A 93 3.63 12.46 16.13
N GLU A 94 3.82 12.91 14.89
CA GLU A 94 2.97 12.58 13.73
C GLU A 94 3.64 13.11 12.46
N LEU A 95 3.68 12.32 11.38
CA LEU A 95 3.98 12.81 10.03
C LEU A 95 2.63 13.07 9.35
N ARG A 96 2.29 14.32 9.09
CA ARG A 96 0.97 14.70 8.53
C ARG A 96 0.92 14.74 7.01
N CYS A 97 2.07 14.96 6.39
CA CYS A 97 2.21 15.04 4.95
C CYS A 97 3.69 14.83 4.62
N LEU A 98 3.95 14.11 3.53
CA LEU A 98 5.27 13.93 2.96
C LEU A 98 5.17 14.15 1.45
N SER A 99 5.80 15.23 0.95
CA SER A 99 6.03 15.42 -0.48
C SER A 99 7.41 14.87 -0.87
N LEU A 100 7.45 14.06 -1.92
CA LEU A 100 8.65 13.46 -2.49
C LEU A 100 8.73 13.78 -3.98
N GLY A 101 9.80 14.44 -4.40
CA GLY A 101 10.14 14.62 -5.81
C GLY A 101 11.15 13.58 -6.28
N ILE A 102 10.83 12.81 -7.32
CA ILE A 102 11.75 11.91 -8.01
C ILE A 102 12.10 12.53 -9.36
N LEU A 103 13.33 13.03 -9.47
CA LEU A 103 13.81 13.76 -10.65
C LEU A 103 14.38 12.81 -11.70
N GLU A 104 15.62 12.37 -11.50
CA GLU A 104 16.37 11.59 -12.49
C GLU A 104 17.36 10.63 -11.81
N ALA A 105 17.83 9.65 -12.57
CA ALA A 105 18.92 8.78 -12.16
C ALA A 105 19.97 8.69 -13.27
N HIS A 106 21.21 9.04 -12.91
CA HIS A 106 22.35 9.03 -13.83
C HIS A 106 23.11 7.72 -13.77
N ARG A 107 23.66 7.30 -14.92
CA ARG A 107 24.61 6.17 -15.02
C ARG A 107 24.04 4.83 -14.56
N LEU A 108 22.75 4.59 -14.80
CA LEU A 108 22.14 3.30 -14.51
C LEU A 108 22.70 2.23 -15.46
N PRO A 109 23.11 1.05 -14.94
CA PRO A 109 23.60 -0.04 -15.78
C PRO A 109 22.43 -0.62 -16.60
N TYR A 110 22.27 -0.14 -17.84
CA TYR A 110 21.15 -0.50 -18.73
C TYR A 110 20.97 -2.01 -18.94
N LYS A 111 22.08 -2.78 -18.92
CA LYS A 111 22.03 -4.25 -19.01
C LYS A 111 21.37 -4.92 -17.80
N LEU A 112 21.42 -4.29 -16.63
CA LEU A 112 20.83 -4.82 -15.39
C LEU A 112 19.43 -4.26 -15.15
N VAL A 113 19.19 -3.00 -15.56
CA VAL A 113 17.93 -2.30 -15.35
C VAL A 113 17.49 -1.66 -16.67
N PRO A 114 16.91 -2.43 -17.60
CA PRO A 114 16.46 -1.91 -18.90
C PRO A 114 15.20 -1.05 -18.78
N ASN A 115 14.40 -1.30 -17.73
CA ASN A 115 13.11 -0.68 -17.46
C ASN A 115 13.11 -0.08 -16.03
N PRO A 116 13.89 0.98 -15.78
CA PRO A 116 14.00 1.57 -14.45
C PRO A 116 12.66 2.12 -13.95
N MET A 117 12.37 1.85 -12.68
CA MET A 117 11.28 2.45 -11.91
C MET A 117 11.69 2.57 -10.44
N CYS A 118 11.14 3.55 -9.74
CA CYS A 118 11.34 3.74 -8.32
C CYS A 118 10.11 3.23 -7.57
N ILE A 119 10.33 2.47 -6.50
CA ILE A 119 9.26 2.03 -5.59
C ILE A 119 9.45 2.77 -4.26
N LEU A 120 8.48 3.59 -3.90
CA LEU A 120 8.45 4.31 -2.64
C LEU A 120 7.90 3.40 -1.54
N SER A 121 8.66 3.28 -0.45
CA SER A 121 8.29 2.45 0.69
C SER A 121 8.39 3.22 2.00
N LEU A 122 7.29 3.27 2.76
CA LEU A 122 7.25 3.83 4.12
C LEU A 122 7.23 2.68 5.12
N ASN A 123 8.18 2.63 6.05
CA ASN A 123 8.28 1.56 7.06
C ASN A 123 8.20 0.14 6.46
N GLN A 124 8.89 -0.07 5.33
CA GLN A 124 8.91 -1.33 4.56
C GLN A 124 7.58 -1.68 3.85
N VAL A 125 6.59 -0.79 3.87
CA VAL A 125 5.34 -0.92 3.13
C VAL A 125 5.44 -0.09 1.85
N LYS A 126 5.20 -0.72 0.70
CA LYS A 126 5.26 -0.07 -0.60
C LYS A 126 4.01 0.77 -0.81
N VAL A 127 4.14 2.07 -1.07
CA VAL A 127 3.00 3.02 -1.10
C VAL A 127 2.79 3.70 -2.44
N ALA A 128 3.85 3.89 -3.22
CA ALA A 128 3.81 4.54 -4.53
C ALA A 128 4.93 3.99 -5.42
N ARG A 129 4.80 4.20 -6.73
CA ARG A 129 5.86 3.91 -7.69
C ARG A 129 5.85 4.96 -8.80
N THR A 130 7.00 5.15 -9.44
CA THR A 130 7.10 5.98 -10.64
C THR A 130 6.74 5.19 -11.89
N LYS A 131 6.51 5.91 -12.99
CA LYS A 131 6.36 5.27 -14.30
C LYS A 131 7.66 4.57 -14.69
N VAL A 132 7.52 3.47 -15.42
CA VAL A 132 8.67 2.80 -16.02
C VAL A 132 9.23 3.70 -17.12
N LYS A 133 10.54 3.92 -17.10
CA LYS A 133 11.27 4.64 -18.16
C LYS A 133 12.17 3.68 -18.90
N THR A 134 12.73 4.13 -20.02
CA THR A 134 13.69 3.39 -20.83
C THR A 134 14.90 4.29 -21.13
N GLY A 135 16.07 3.68 -21.34
CA GLY A 135 17.31 4.41 -21.64
C GLY A 135 18.31 4.43 -20.47
N TYR A 136 19.45 5.11 -20.69
CA TYR A 136 20.59 5.12 -19.77
C TYR A 136 20.45 6.11 -18.61
N ASP A 137 19.80 7.25 -18.85
CA ASP A 137 19.59 8.32 -17.88
C ASP A 137 18.09 8.66 -17.81
N PRO A 138 17.27 7.84 -17.13
CA PRO A 138 15.84 8.08 -17.01
C PRO A 138 15.54 9.34 -16.20
N VAL A 139 14.65 10.17 -16.76
CA VAL A 139 14.07 11.34 -16.10
C VAL A 139 12.59 11.07 -15.83
N TRP A 140 12.19 11.13 -14.56
CA TRP A 140 10.81 11.00 -14.10
C TRP A 140 10.15 12.36 -13.95
N ASP A 141 10.77 13.26 -13.18
CA ASP A 141 10.20 14.54 -12.77
C ASP A 141 8.79 14.37 -12.19
N GLU A 142 8.64 13.41 -11.27
CA GLU A 142 7.37 13.03 -10.65
C GLU A 142 7.34 13.46 -9.17
N GLU A 143 6.27 14.13 -8.76
CA GLU A 143 6.01 14.50 -7.37
C GLU A 143 4.94 13.59 -6.76
N PHE A 144 5.18 13.13 -5.52
CA PHE A 144 4.27 12.27 -4.76
C PHE A 144 3.93 12.94 -3.43
N VAL A 145 2.64 13.13 -3.19
CA VAL A 145 2.14 13.63 -1.90
C VAL A 145 1.50 12.46 -1.15
N LEU A 146 2.01 12.18 0.04
CA LEU A 146 1.54 11.12 0.93
C LEU A 146 0.94 11.77 2.18
N GLU A 147 -0.38 11.63 2.34
CA GLU A 147 -1.19 12.12 3.48
C GLU A 147 -1.42 11.03 4.54
#